data_AF-A0A395V164-F1
#
_entry.id   AF-A0A395V164-F1
#
_cell.length_a   1.000
_cell.length_b   1.000
_cell.length_c   1.000
_cell.angle_alpha   90.00
_cell.angle_beta   90.00
_cell.angle_gamma   90.00
#
_symmetry.space_group_name_H-M   'P 1'
#
loop_
_entity.id
_entity.type
_entity.pdbx_description
1 polymer ?
#
loop_
_entity_poly.entity_id
_entity_poly.type
_entity_poly.pdbx_seq_one_letter_code
_entity_poly.pdbx_strand_id
1 'polypeptide(L)'
;MEHKITIMKYQTMFPGMTKKLFDEKERFYQIAVISIRLDELQTKGAVLQKMGKPTKSGTRMTFAPVRSAGEYEAEMQRILEDGKKLGLKFEKKKEEK
;
A
#
# COMPACT_ATOMS: atom_id res chain seq x y z
N MET A 1 28.18 -15.14 -14.92
CA MET A 1 27.40 -14.93 -13.68
C MET A 1 26.40 -13.82 -13.98
N GLU A 2 25.10 -14.14 -14.07
CA GLU A 2 24.07 -13.10 -14.08
C GLU A 2 24.17 -12.32 -12.77
N HIS A 3 24.53 -11.05 -12.84
CA HIS A 3 24.43 -10.15 -11.69
C HIS A 3 22.93 -9.90 -11.44
N LYS A 4 22.31 -10.74 -10.63
CA LYS A 4 20.94 -10.55 -10.16
C LYS A 4 20.95 -9.50 -9.05
N ILE A 5 20.62 -8.27 -9.41
CA ILE A 5 20.43 -7.17 -8.46
C ILE A 5 18.94 -7.12 -8.10
N THR A 6 18.65 -7.08 -6.81
CA THR A 6 17.28 -7.00 -6.29
C THR A 6 17.13 -5.77 -5.40
N ILE A 7 16.01 -5.06 -5.54
CA ILE A 7 15.67 -3.93 -4.67
C ILE A 7 15.29 -4.50 -3.29
N MET A 8 16.01 -4.14 -2.22
CA MET A 8 15.71 -4.63 -0.87
C MET A 8 14.55 -3.87 -0.19
N LYS A 9 14.48 -2.57 -0.44
CA LYS A 9 13.43 -1.66 0.01
C LYS A 9 13.53 -0.36 -0.77
N TYR A 10 12.42 0.35 -0.88
CA TYR A 10 12.40 1.71 -1.40
C TYR A 10 11.43 2.56 -0.58
N GLN A 11 11.59 3.86 -0.71
CA GLN A 11 10.77 4.82 0.00
C GLN A 11 10.20 5.83 -0.98
N THR A 12 8.92 6.09 -0.85
CA THR A 12 8.22 7.10 -1.64
C THR A 12 7.50 8.08 -0.73
N MET A 13 7.32 9.31 -1.20
CA MET A 13 6.51 10.33 -0.54
C MET A 13 5.21 10.47 -1.32
N PHE A 14 4.09 10.45 -0.61
CA PHE A 14 2.75 10.69 -1.16
C PHE A 14 2.29 12.09 -0.76
N PRO A 15 2.44 13.11 -1.63
CA PRO A 15 2.19 14.50 -1.24
C PRO A 15 0.74 14.80 -0.88
N GLY A 16 -0.22 14.07 -1.48
CA GLY A 16 -1.65 14.20 -1.17
C GLY A 16 -2.05 13.65 0.20
N MET A 17 -1.22 12.78 0.79
CA MET A 17 -1.45 12.16 2.10
C MET A 17 -1.00 13.10 3.23
N THR A 18 -1.62 14.27 3.33
CA THR A 18 -1.20 15.31 4.28
C THR A 18 -1.74 15.11 5.69
N LYS A 19 -1.11 15.77 6.67
CA LYS A 19 -1.64 15.89 8.04
C LYS A 19 -3.05 16.49 8.07
N LYS A 20 -3.34 17.47 7.20
CA LYS A 20 -4.69 18.07 7.09
C LYS A 20 -5.73 17.03 6.67
N LEU A 21 -5.42 16.22 5.66
CA LEU A 21 -6.29 15.13 5.23
C LEU A 21 -6.50 14.10 6.35
N PHE A 22 -5.44 13.76 7.08
CA PHE A 22 -5.53 12.84 8.22
C PHE A 22 -6.43 13.40 9.34
N ASP A 23 -6.20 14.65 9.76
CA ASP A 23 -6.92 15.28 10.88
C ASP A 23 -8.40 15.56 10.54
N GLU A 24 -8.69 16.05 9.33
CA GLU A 24 -10.05 16.49 8.96
C GLU A 24 -10.89 15.40 8.30
N LYS A 25 -10.23 14.43 7.66
CA LYS A 25 -10.84 13.49 6.72
C LYS A 25 -10.20 12.11 6.84
N GLU A 26 -10.04 11.64 8.08
CA GLU A 26 -9.33 10.40 8.41
C GLU A 26 -9.80 9.21 7.56
N ARG A 27 -11.12 9.04 7.36
CA ARG A 27 -11.65 7.95 6.51
C ARG A 27 -11.08 7.99 5.09
N PHE A 28 -10.99 9.16 4.46
CA PHE A 28 -10.41 9.29 3.12
C PHE A 28 -8.91 9.01 3.12
N TYR A 29 -8.20 9.46 4.16
CA TYR A 29 -6.80 9.13 4.36
C TYR A 29 -6.59 7.62 4.43
N GLN A 30 -7.38 6.91 5.25
CA GLN A 30 -7.29 5.45 5.38
C GLN A 30 -7.65 4.71 4.08
N ILE A 31 -8.68 5.16 3.36
CA ILE A 31 -9.01 4.61 2.04
C ILE A 31 -7.82 4.76 1.08
N ALA A 32 -7.16 5.92 1.06
CA ALA A 32 -5.98 6.12 0.24
C ALA A 32 -4.80 5.21 0.66
N VAL A 33 -4.59 4.97 1.96
CA VAL A 33 -3.60 3.97 2.43
C VAL A 33 -3.90 2.59 1.86
N ILE A 34 -5.17 2.16 1.89
CA ILE A 34 -5.58 0.86 1.35
C ILE A 34 -5.36 0.79 -0.15
N SER A 35 -5.74 1.82 -0.90
CA SER A 35 -5.52 1.89 -2.34
C SER A 35 -4.03 1.81 -2.69
N ILE A 36 -3.19 2.52 -1.96
CA ILE A 36 -1.72 2.49 -2.17
C ILE A 36 -1.16 1.10 -1.85
N ARG A 37 -1.52 0.51 -0.72
CA ARG A 37 -1.07 -0.85 -0.36
C ARG A 37 -1.46 -1.88 -1.42
N LEU A 38 -2.70 -1.80 -1.92
CA LEU A 38 -3.21 -2.69 -2.94
C LEU A 38 -2.46 -2.52 -4.26
N ASP A 39 -2.26 -1.28 -4.71
CA ASP A 39 -1.54 -0.98 -5.95
C ASP A 39 -0.08 -1.45 -5.88
N GLU A 40 0.65 -1.14 -4.81
CA GLU A 40 2.04 -1.54 -4.63
C GLU A 40 2.17 -3.08 -4.55
N LEU A 41 1.22 -3.76 -3.89
CA LEU A 41 1.20 -5.21 -3.82
C LEU A 41 0.94 -5.84 -5.20
N GLN A 42 -0.05 -5.34 -5.96
CA GLN A 42 -0.45 -5.91 -7.24
C GLN A 42 0.51 -5.59 -8.39
N THR A 43 1.05 -4.37 -8.44
CA THR A 43 1.85 -3.89 -9.58
C THR A 43 3.34 -4.16 -9.41
N LYS A 44 3.84 -4.13 -8.17
CA LYS A 44 5.27 -4.25 -7.87
C LYS A 44 5.60 -5.43 -6.96
N GLY A 45 4.60 -6.18 -6.51
CA GLY A 45 4.82 -7.27 -5.56
C GLY A 45 5.45 -6.78 -4.27
N ALA A 46 5.08 -5.59 -3.78
CA ALA A 46 5.69 -4.96 -2.63
C ALA A 46 4.69 -4.71 -1.48
N VAL A 47 5.13 -4.90 -0.25
CA VAL A 47 4.34 -4.69 0.97
C VAL A 47 4.80 -3.45 1.71
N LEU A 48 3.87 -2.76 2.37
CA LEU A 48 4.17 -1.62 3.21
C LEU A 48 4.89 -2.08 4.48
N GLN A 49 6.17 -1.72 4.62
CA GLN A 49 6.96 -2.05 5.80
C GLN A 49 6.82 -0.97 6.89
N LYS A 50 6.78 0.30 6.48
CA LYS A 50 6.70 1.42 7.42
C LYS A 50 5.95 2.60 6.83
N MET A 51 5.05 3.16 7.61
CA MET A 51 4.42 4.45 7.34
C MET A 51 5.04 5.51 8.26
N GLY A 52 5.46 6.64 7.68
CA GLY A 52 5.87 7.82 8.42
C GLY A 52 4.67 8.58 9.00
N LYS A 53 4.95 9.57 9.85
CA LYS A 53 3.89 10.47 10.34
C LYS A 53 3.35 11.32 9.19
N PRO A 54 2.04 11.59 9.12
CA PRO A 54 1.48 12.57 8.21
C PRO A 54 2.08 13.96 8.47
N THR A 55 2.50 14.64 7.41
CA THR A 55 3.06 15.99 7.49
C THR A 55 2.35 16.94 6.54
N LYS A 56 2.70 18.23 6.57
CA LYS A 56 2.15 19.22 5.61
C LYS A 56 2.52 18.88 4.16
N SER A 57 3.68 18.25 3.93
CA SER A 57 4.15 17.87 2.59
C SER A 57 3.75 16.45 2.16
N GLY A 58 2.94 15.75 2.97
CA GLY A 58 2.48 14.40 2.68
C GLY A 58 2.99 13.35 3.67
N THR A 59 2.76 12.08 3.33
CA THR A 59 3.19 10.92 4.12
C THR A 59 4.22 10.13 3.35
N ARG A 60 5.30 9.81 4.04
CA ARG A 60 6.37 8.96 3.53
C ARG A 60 6.06 7.51 3.86
N MET A 61 6.24 6.62 2.88
CA MET A 61 6.00 5.19 3.04
C MET A 61 7.21 4.40 2.51
N THR A 62 7.57 3.35 3.23
CA THR A 62 8.65 2.43 2.89
C THR A 62 8.06 1.08 2.53
N PHE A 63 8.42 0.57 1.37
CA PHE A 63 7.98 -0.71 0.84
C PHE A 63 9.15 -1.67 0.69
N ALA A 64 8.87 -2.96 0.79
CA ALA A 64 9.81 -4.03 0.53
C ALA A 64 9.15 -5.07 -0.39
N PRO A 65 9.90 -5.74 -1.27
CA PRO A 65 9.34 -6.82 -2.07
C PRO A 65 8.85 -7.96 -1.18
N VAL A 66 7.73 -8.55 -1.59
CA VAL A 66 7.21 -9.80 -1.06
C VAL A 66 8.25 -10.90 -1.27
N ARG A 67 8.45 -11.73 -0.23
CA ARG A 67 9.42 -12.83 -0.23
C ARG A 67 8.81 -14.21 -0.44
N SER A 68 7.49 -14.33 -0.33
CA SER A 68 6.79 -15.60 -0.56
C SER A 68 5.33 -15.38 -0.96
N ALA A 69 4.73 -16.38 -1.62
CA ALA A 69 3.30 -16.37 -1.93
C ALA A 69 2.43 -16.23 -0.67
N GLY A 70 2.83 -16.83 0.46
CA GLY A 70 2.12 -16.69 1.73
C GLY A 70 2.13 -15.26 2.28
N GLU A 71 3.21 -14.51 2.10
CA GLU A 71 3.26 -13.09 2.47
C GLU A 71 2.35 -12.24 1.57
N TYR A 72 2.32 -12.54 0.27
CA TYR A 72 1.39 -11.90 -0.67
C TYR A 72 -0.06 -12.10 -0.23
N GLU A 73 -0.45 -13.35 0.00
CA GLU A 73 -1.81 -13.71 0.39
C GLU A 73 -2.19 -13.10 1.73
N ALA A 74 -1.29 -13.13 2.71
CA ALA A 74 -1.53 -12.53 4.02
C ALA A 74 -1.75 -11.01 3.93
N GLU A 75 -0.93 -10.29 3.15
CA GLU A 75 -1.13 -8.84 2.96
C GLU A 75 -2.41 -8.55 2.19
N MET A 76 -2.72 -9.34 1.15
CA MET A 76 -3.98 -9.22 0.41
C MET A 76 -5.19 -9.38 1.35
N GLN A 77 -5.22 -10.39 2.22
CA GLN A 77 -6.30 -10.57 3.18
C GLN A 77 -6.42 -9.39 4.15
N ARG A 78 -5.31 -8.87 4.68
CA ARG A 78 -5.32 -7.68 5.56
C ARG A 78 -5.90 -6.45 4.86
N ILE A 79 -5.50 -6.20 3.61
CA ILE A 79 -6.02 -5.08 2.80
C ILE A 79 -7.54 -5.22 2.63
N LEU A 80 -8.03 -6.42 2.34
CA LEU A 80 -9.47 -6.69 2.20
C LEU A 80 -10.23 -6.49 3.52
N GLU A 81 -9.69 -6.98 4.63
CA GLU A 81 -10.30 -6.82 5.96
C GLU A 81 -10.34 -5.36 6.41
N ASP A 82 -9.23 -4.64 6.26
CA ASP A 82 -9.16 -3.21 6.58
C ASP A 82 -10.13 -2.41 5.71
N GLY A 83 -10.24 -2.76 4.42
CA GLY A 83 -11.17 -2.11 3.50
C GLY A 83 -12.62 -2.36 3.86
N LYS A 84 -12.98 -3.59 4.26
CA LYS A 84 -14.33 -3.91 4.74
C LYS A 84 -14.71 -3.07 5.95
N LYS A 85 -13.80 -2.86 6.91
CA LYS A 85 -14.04 -1.99 8.08
C LYS A 85 -14.35 -0.54 7.69
N LEU A 86 -13.84 -0.07 6.54
CA LEU A 86 -14.11 1.26 6.00
C LEU A 86 -15.33 1.32 5.05
N GLY A 87 -16.02 0.19 4.85
CA GLY A 87 -17.18 0.06 3.96
C GLY A 87 -16.82 -0.04 2.49
N LEU A 88 -15.59 -0.43 2.14
CA LEU A 88 -15.18 -0.66 0.76
C LEU A 88 -15.71 -2.01 0.25
N LYS A 89 -16.07 -2.04 -1.02
CA LYS A 89 -16.41 -3.25 -1.76
C LYS A 89 -15.29 -3.54 -2.75
N PHE A 90 -14.87 -4.79 -2.78
CA PHE A 90 -13.82 -5.26 -3.67
C PHE A 90 -14.42 -6.20 -4.69
N GLU A 91 -14.10 -5.97 -5.96
CA GLU A 91 -14.47 -6.85 -7.06
C GLU A 91 -13.19 -7.40 -7.68
N LYS A 92 -13.23 -8.68 -8.05
CA LYS A 92 -12.16 -9.25 -8.87
C LYS A 92 -12.29 -8.66 -10.27
N LYS A 93 -11.29 -7.91 -10.71
CA LYS A 93 -11.18 -7.60 -12.14
C LYS A 93 -11.06 -8.92 -12.90
N LYS A 94 -11.86 -9.10 -13.94
CA LYS A 94 -11.60 -10.13 -14.95
C LYS A 94 -10.29 -9.72 -15.63
N GLU A 95 -9.34 -10.64 -15.73
CA GLU A 95 -8.17 -10.45 -16.59
C GLU A 95 -8.69 -10.30 -18.02
N GLU A 96 -8.53 -9.12 -18.60
CA GLU A 96 -8.66 -8.94 -20.05
C GLU A 96 -7.45 -9.65 -20.66
N LYS A 97 -7.70 -10.82 -21.28
CA LYS A 97 -6.71 -11.62 -22.00
C LYS A 97 -6.28 -10.94 -23.29
#